data_AF-A0A7R7APY3-F1
#
_entry.id   AF-A0A7R7APY3-F1
#
_cell.length_a   1.000
_cell.length_b   1.000
_cell.length_c   1.000
_cell.angle_alpha   90.00
_cell.angle_beta   90.00
_cell.angle_gamma   90.00
#
_symmetry.space_group_name_H-M   'P 1'
#
loop_
_entity.id
_entity.type
_entity.pdbx_description
1 polymer ?
#
loop_
_entity_poly.entity_id
_entity_poly.type
_entity_poly.pdbx_seq_one_letter_code
_entity_poly.pdbx_strand_id
1 'polypeptide(L)'
;MALGSSELVSYAQKFWDAENNVITIIYGLTFAVYVIIAQYPDVRRMIKEYYTPLMIFASSGNILLVVLLVRLWWIESYILVDAGYSPTMQWALMHACVTRVLLVVFNFAMYATVLRYVKVKPIGGQLFGKKLGLRSTRQSRDTSGQ
;
A
#
# COMPACT_ATOMS: atom_id res chain seq x y z
N MET A 1 -11.33 35.31 18.17
CA MET A 1 -12.73 34.86 18.15
C MET A 1 -12.71 33.43 18.67
N ALA A 2 -13.26 33.15 19.86
CA ALA A 2 -13.30 31.78 20.37
C ALA A 2 -14.41 31.03 19.63
N LEU A 3 -14.08 29.95 18.93
CA LEU A 3 -15.06 29.03 18.33
C LEU A 3 -15.93 28.43 19.44
N GLY A 4 -17.23 28.30 19.20
CA GLY A 4 -18.12 27.61 20.14
C GLY A 4 -17.72 26.13 20.26
N SER A 5 -17.95 25.51 21.43
CA SER A 5 -17.59 24.10 21.68
C SER A 5 -18.18 23.13 20.65
N SER A 6 -19.37 23.43 20.10
CA SER A 6 -20.01 22.65 19.04
C SER A 6 -19.31 22.77 17.68
N GLU A 7 -18.86 23.97 17.32
CA GLU A 7 -18.13 24.22 16.07
C GLU A 7 -16.77 23.52 16.10
N LEU A 8 -16.16 23.46 17.28
CA LEU A 8 -14.89 22.78 17.46
C LEU A 8 -14.99 21.26 17.30
N VAL A 9 -15.98 20.64 17.93
CA VAL A 9 -16.21 19.20 17.77
C VAL A 9 -16.45 18.86 16.30
N SER A 10 -17.20 19.69 15.58
CA SER A 10 -17.43 19.56 14.14
C SER A 10 -16.14 19.69 13.32
N TYR A 11 -15.29 20.68 13.65
CA TYR A 11 -13.99 20.86 13.01
C TYR A 11 -13.08 19.64 13.23
N ALA A 12 -12.92 19.21 14.48
CA ALA A 12 -12.10 18.05 14.82
C ALA A 12 -12.61 16.80 14.09
N GLN A 13 -13.92 16.53 14.08
CA GLN A 13 -14.48 15.36 13.40
C GLN A 13 -14.17 15.35 11.89
N LYS A 14 -14.46 16.45 11.18
CA LYS A 14 -14.19 16.57 9.73
C LYS A 14 -12.71 16.38 9.43
N PHE A 15 -11.86 16.87 10.32
CA PHE A 15 -10.43 16.73 10.21
C PHE A 15 -9.99 15.26 10.34
N TRP A 16 -10.44 14.58 11.40
CA TRP A 16 -10.18 13.15 11.58
C TRP A 16 -10.67 12.30 10.40
N ASP A 17 -11.85 12.64 9.85
CA ASP A 17 -12.41 11.94 8.68
C ASP A 17 -11.56 12.15 7.42
N ALA A 18 -11.10 13.39 7.17
CA ALA A 18 -10.25 13.71 6.02
C ALA A 18 -8.91 12.95 6.09
N GLU A 19 -8.28 12.92 7.27
CA GLU A 19 -7.01 12.19 7.46
C GLU A 19 -7.18 10.67 7.35
N ASN A 20 -8.27 10.12 7.88
CA ASN A 20 -8.58 8.69 7.75
C ASN A 20 -8.82 8.27 6.30
N ASN A 21 -9.45 9.15 5.51
CA ASN A 21 -9.64 8.91 4.07
C ASN A 21 -8.29 8.84 3.33
N VAL A 22 -7.34 9.72 3.65
CA VAL A 22 -5.99 9.68 3.06
C VAL A 22 -5.32 8.33 3.32
N ILE A 23 -5.32 7.86 4.57
CA ILE A 23 -4.74 6.56 4.95
C ILE A 23 -5.43 5.42 4.20
N THR A 24 -6.77 5.44 4.14
CA THR A 24 -7.55 4.41 3.46
C THR A 24 -7.19 4.33 1.97
N ILE A 25 -7.03 5.47 1.30
CA ILE A 25 -6.62 5.53 -0.11
C ILE A 25 -5.22 4.93 -0.30
N ILE A 26 -4.27 5.23 0.59
CA ILE A 26 -2.89 4.71 0.51
C ILE A 26 -2.85 3.19 0.63
N TYR A 27 -3.57 2.64 1.61
CA TYR A 27 -3.67 1.19 1.79
C TYR A 27 -4.43 0.54 0.64
N GLY A 28 -5.50 1.16 0.16
CA GLY A 28 -6.28 0.69 -0.99
C GLY A 28 -5.44 0.61 -2.26
N LEU A 29 -4.63 1.63 -2.54
CA LEU A 29 -3.70 1.65 -3.68
C LEU A 29 -2.64 0.56 -3.55
N THR A 30 -2.07 0.39 -2.36
CA THR A 30 -1.05 -0.63 -2.12
C THR A 30 -1.63 -2.04 -2.29
N PHE A 31 -2.85 -2.26 -1.78
CA PHE A 31 -3.59 -3.51 -1.97
C PHE A 31 -3.91 -3.78 -3.44
N ALA A 32 -4.38 -2.77 -4.18
CA ALA A 32 -4.63 -2.90 -5.61
C ALA A 32 -3.38 -3.33 -6.37
N VAL A 33 -2.22 -2.74 -6.05
CA VAL A 33 -0.94 -3.16 -6.65
C VAL A 33 -0.63 -4.62 -6.31
N TYR A 34 -0.85 -5.08 -5.06
CA TYR A 34 -0.66 -6.49 -4.73
C TYR A 34 -1.57 -7.42 -5.53
N VAL A 35 -2.85 -7.08 -5.67
CA VAL A 35 -3.80 -7.88 -6.45
C VAL A 35 -3.38 -7.95 -7.91
N ILE A 36 -2.98 -6.82 -8.50
CA ILE A 36 -2.50 -6.77 -9.89
C ILE A 36 -1.26 -7.65 -10.07
N ILE A 37 -0.27 -7.52 -9.18
CA ILE A 37 0.94 -8.34 -9.21
C ILE A 37 0.59 -9.83 -9.10
N ALA A 38 -0.36 -10.17 -8.23
CA ALA A 38 -0.79 -11.55 -8.02
C ALA A 38 -1.51 -12.13 -9.24
N GLN A 39 -2.36 -11.36 -9.92
CA GLN A 39 -3.20 -11.86 -11.01
C GLN A 39 -2.50 -11.86 -12.38
N TYR A 40 -1.56 -10.94 -12.63
CA TYR A 40 -0.99 -10.73 -13.97
C TYR A 40 0.51 -11.07 -14.03
N PRO A 41 0.90 -12.22 -14.61
CA PRO A 41 2.30 -12.63 -14.73
C PRO A 41 3.16 -11.64 -15.53
N ASP A 42 2.60 -11.01 -16.56
CA ASP A 42 3.30 -10.04 -17.39
C ASP A 42 3.73 -8.81 -16.58
N VAL A 43 2.88 -8.35 -15.66
CA VAL A 43 3.19 -7.25 -14.75
C VAL A 43 4.36 -7.62 -13.83
N ARG A 44 4.42 -8.87 -13.35
CA ARG A 44 5.57 -9.34 -12.55
C ARG A 44 6.88 -9.28 -13.33
N ARG A 45 6.85 -9.58 -14.63
CA ARG A 45 8.04 -9.49 -15.49
C ARG A 45 8.49 -8.03 -15.63
N MET A 46 7.56 -7.12 -15.93
CA MET A 46 7.87 -5.68 -15.99
C MET A 46 8.44 -5.15 -14.66
N ILE A 47 7.89 -5.60 -13.53
CA ILE A 47 8.40 -5.21 -12.20
C ILE A 47 9.86 -5.63 -11.99
N LYS A 48 10.31 -6.75 -12.55
CA LYS A 48 11.71 -7.16 -12.44
C LYS A 48 12.64 -6.19 -13.17
N GLU A 49 12.22 -5.77 -14.36
CA GLU A 49 12.95 -4.84 -15.21
C GLU A 49 12.98 -3.43 -14.60
N TYR A 50 11.84 -2.97 -14.10
CA TYR A 50 11.67 -1.62 -13.54
C TYR A 50 11.72 -1.59 -12.00
N TYR A 51 12.28 -2.61 -11.34
CA TYR A 51 12.29 -2.72 -9.88
C TYR A 51 12.87 -1.47 -9.21
N THR A 52 14.05 -1.05 -9.66
CA THR A 52 14.77 0.09 -9.08
C THR A 52 14.02 1.41 -9.25
N PRO A 53 13.59 1.80 -10.47
CA PRO A 53 12.81 3.04 -10.62
C PRO A 53 11.48 2.97 -9.86
N LEU A 54 10.83 1.80 -9.77
CA LEU A 54 9.59 1.63 -9.01
C LEU A 54 9.81 1.82 -7.50
N MET A 55 10.90 1.29 -6.95
CA MET A 55 11.28 1.49 -5.55
C MET A 55 11.62 2.96 -5.26
N ILE A 56 12.32 3.64 -6.16
CA ILE A 56 12.62 5.08 -6.02
C ILE A 56 11.33 5.88 -6.02
N PHE A 57 10.45 5.68 -7.00
CA PHE A 57 9.18 6.37 -7.10
C PHE A 57 8.30 6.16 -5.86
N ALA A 58 8.19 4.91 -5.40
CA ALA A 58 7.46 4.59 -4.17
C ALA A 58 8.10 5.27 -2.95
N SER A 59 9.42 5.26 -2.84
CA SER A 59 10.13 5.92 -1.72
C SER A 59 9.88 7.43 -1.72
N SER A 60 10.02 8.09 -2.87
CA SER A 60 9.78 9.54 -3.01
C SER A 60 8.34 9.91 -2.68
N GLY A 61 7.35 9.12 -3.13
CA GLY A 61 5.94 9.33 -2.80
C GLY A 61 5.66 9.20 -1.30
N ASN A 62 6.24 8.19 -0.64
CA ASN A 62 6.09 8.00 0.80
C ASN A 62 6.80 9.10 1.60
N ILE A 63 7.99 9.56 1.18
CA ILE A 63 8.68 10.69 1.80
C ILE A 63 7.84 11.96 1.71
N LEU A 64 7.31 12.27 0.52
CA LEU A 64 6.44 13.44 0.33
C LEU A 64 5.21 13.37 1.22
N LEU A 65 4.61 12.19 1.35
CA LEU A 65 3.46 11.97 2.22
C LEU A 65 3.81 12.21 3.70
N VAL A 66 4.93 11.69 4.19
CA VAL A 66 5.38 11.94 5.57
C VAL A 66 5.62 13.44 5.80
N VAL A 67 6.25 14.13 4.85
CA VAL A 67 6.45 15.58 4.91
C VAL A 67 5.11 16.33 5.00
N LEU A 68 4.11 15.93 4.21
CA LEU A 68 2.78 16.52 4.25
C LEU A 68 2.10 16.29 5.60
N LEU A 69 2.16 15.07 6.16
CA LEU A 69 1.60 14.75 7.48
C LEU A 69 2.24 15.59 8.59
N VAL A 70 3.57 15.69 8.60
CA VAL A 70 4.30 16.51 9.58
C VAL A 70 3.96 17.99 9.43
N ARG A 71 3.83 18.48 8.19
CA ARG A 71 3.45 19.87 7.92
C ARG A 71 2.03 20.16 8.40
N LEU A 72 1.09 19.24 8.19
CA LEU A 72 -0.29 19.33 8.67
C LEU A 72 -0.31 19.45 10.20
N TRP A 73 0.37 18.51 10.87
CA TRP A 73 0.52 18.49 12.32
C TRP A 73 1.07 19.80 12.87
N TRP A 74 2.09 20.37 12.21
CA TRP A 74 2.67 21.64 12.62
C TRP A 74 1.67 22.81 12.54
N ILE A 75 0.96 22.92 11.41
CA ILE A 75 -0.02 23.99 11.18
C ILE A 75 -1.15 23.89 12.22
N GLU A 76 -1.65 22.69 12.49
CA GLU A 76 -2.71 22.49 13.48
C GLU A 76 -2.25 22.71 14.90
N SER A 77 -1.03 22.27 15.25
CA SER A 77 -0.46 22.55 16.56
C SER A 77 -0.39 24.05 16.80
N TYR A 78 -0.02 24.84 15.79
CA TYR A 78 -0.01 26.29 15.87
C TYR A 78 -1.42 26.87 16.06
N ILE A 79 -2.42 26.42 15.29
CA ILE A 79 -3.81 26.87 15.42
C ILE A 79 -4.38 26.53 16.81
N LEU A 80 -4.07 25.33 17.33
CA LEU A 80 -4.53 24.91 18.64
C LEU A 80 -3.94 25.75 19.77
N VAL A 81 -2.66 26.12 19.67
CA VAL A 81 -2.01 27.02 20.64
C VAL A 81 -2.64 28.41 20.59
N ASP A 82 -2.80 29.00 19.40
CA ASP A 82 -3.39 30.33 19.23
C ASP A 82 -4.83 30.41 19.73
N ALA A 83 -5.60 29.34 19.54
CA ALA A 83 -6.97 29.25 20.03
C ALA A 83 -7.09 28.89 21.53
N GLY A 84 -5.97 28.74 22.26
CA GLY A 84 -5.95 28.53 23.70
C GLY A 84 -6.33 27.12 24.16
N TYR A 85 -6.10 26.10 23.35
CA TYR A 85 -6.47 24.71 23.68
C TYR A 85 -5.61 24.06 24.75
N SER A 86 -6.20 23.08 25.43
CA SER A 86 -5.54 22.31 26.47
C SER A 86 -4.36 21.48 25.91
N PRO A 87 -3.31 21.28 26.72
CA PRO A 87 -2.14 20.48 26.30
C PRO A 87 -2.50 19.02 25.96
N THR A 88 -3.59 18.49 26.50
CA THR A 88 -4.09 17.15 26.17
C THR A 88 -4.51 17.03 24.70
N MET A 89 -5.09 18.08 24.11
CA MET A 89 -5.49 18.08 22.70
C MET A 89 -4.27 18.06 21.77
N GLN A 90 -3.24 18.84 22.11
CA GLN A 90 -1.97 18.84 21.38
C GLN A 90 -1.27 17.48 21.45
N TRP A 91 -1.34 16.82 22.60
CA TRP A 91 -0.79 15.47 22.78
C TRP A 91 -1.55 14.44 21.93
N ALA A 92 -2.88 14.47 21.93
CA ALA A 92 -3.69 13.62 21.07
C ALA A 92 -3.34 13.80 19.59
N LEU A 93 -3.13 15.04 19.15
CA LEU A 93 -2.74 15.36 17.78
C LEU A 93 -1.36 14.80 17.42
N MET A 94 -0.38 14.94 18.32
CA MET A 94 0.95 14.36 18.14
C MET A 94 0.88 12.83 18.01
N HIS A 95 0.11 12.16 18.87
CA HIS A 95 -0.08 10.70 18.80
C HIS A 95 -0.76 10.26 17.50
N ALA A 96 -1.71 11.06 17.01
CA ALA A 96 -2.32 10.85 15.71
C ALA A 96 -1.27 10.89 14.60
N CYS A 97 -0.47 11.96 14.53
CA CYS A 97 0.59 12.11 13.55
C CYS A 97 1.60 10.95 13.60
N VAL A 98 2.08 10.58 14.79
CA VAL A 98 3.03 9.47 14.98
C VAL A 98 2.45 8.15 14.47
N THR A 99 1.21 7.84 14.86
CA THR A 99 0.53 6.60 14.43
C THR A 99 0.42 6.53 12.90
N ARG A 100 0.13 7.65 12.24
CA ARG A 100 0.04 7.72 10.77
C ARG A 100 1.37 7.53 10.08
N VAL A 101 2.42 8.18 10.58
CA VAL A 101 3.78 7.99 10.05
C VAL A 101 4.19 6.53 10.18
N LEU A 102 3.90 5.88 11.32
CA LEU A 102 4.16 4.45 11.50
C LEU A 102 3.38 3.58 10.50
N LEU A 103 2.11 3.89 10.23
CA LEU A 103 1.31 3.18 9.23
C LEU A 103 1.89 3.33 7.82
N VAL A 104 2.31 4.53 7.43
CA VAL A 104 2.96 4.78 6.14
C VAL A 104 4.26 3.97 6.01
N VAL A 105 5.10 3.98 7.05
CA VAL A 105 6.35 3.19 7.08
C VAL A 105 6.07 1.69 6.98
N PHE A 106 5.10 1.19 7.75
CA PHE A 106 4.71 -0.21 7.71
C PHE A 106 4.17 -0.63 6.34
N ASN A 107 3.30 0.20 5.74
CA ASN A 107 2.76 -0.03 4.41
C ASN A 107 3.86 -0.07 3.33
N PHE A 108 4.81 0.87 3.39
CA PHE A 108 5.97 0.86 2.50
C PHE A 108 6.86 -0.37 2.69
N ALA A 109 7.07 -0.82 3.93
CA ALA A 109 7.85 -2.02 4.23
C ALA A 109 7.20 -3.30 3.66
N MET A 110 5.86 -3.42 3.77
CA MET A 110 5.13 -4.51 3.12
C MET A 110 5.31 -4.45 1.60
N TYR A 111 5.19 -3.24 1.01
CA TYR A 111 5.30 -3.06 -0.44
C TYR A 111 6.67 -3.47 -0.96
N ALA A 112 7.72 -2.97 -0.31
CA ALA A 112 9.10 -3.30 -0.62
C ALA A 112 9.37 -4.81 -0.48
N THR A 113 8.79 -5.46 0.53
CA THR A 113 8.91 -6.91 0.75
C THR A 113 8.30 -7.71 -0.40
N VAL A 114 7.10 -7.34 -0.85
CA VAL A 114 6.44 -8.00 -1.98
C VAL A 114 7.22 -7.79 -3.27
N LEU A 115 7.66 -6.57 -3.57
CA LEU A 115 8.47 -6.31 -4.76
C LEU A 115 9.78 -7.09 -4.74
N ARG A 116 10.45 -7.18 -3.58
CA ARG A 116 11.67 -7.96 -3.41
C ARG A 116 11.42 -9.44 -3.65
N TYR A 117 10.30 -9.97 -3.15
CA TYR A 117 9.90 -11.36 -3.38
C TYR A 117 9.65 -11.64 -4.88
N VAL A 118 8.95 -10.74 -5.58
CA VAL A 118 8.73 -10.82 -7.03
C VAL A 118 10.04 -10.77 -7.80
N LYS A 119 10.99 -9.91 -7.39
CA LYS A 119 12.31 -9.81 -8.01
C LYS A 119 13.11 -11.11 -7.89
N VAL A 120 13.17 -11.68 -6.69
CA VAL A 120 14.03 -12.84 -6.37
C VAL A 120 13.46 -14.14 -6.93
N LYS A 121 12.15 -14.38 -6.87
CA LYS A 121 11.60 -15.65 -7.38
C LYS A 121 11.61 -15.66 -8.90
N PRO A 122 12.34 -16.57 -9.57
CA PRO A 122 12.22 -16.76 -11.01
C PRO A 122 10.75 -17.08 -11.34
N ILE A 123 10.28 -16.61 -12.50
CA ILE A 123 8.97 -17.00 -13.03
C ILE A 123 9.14 -18.44 -13.53
N GLY A 124 9.32 -19.36 -12.59
CA GLY A 124 9.46 -20.78 -12.85
C GLY A 124 8.10 -21.32 -13.19
N GLY A 125 7.78 -21.35 -14.48
CA GLY A 125 6.62 -22.05 -15.01
C GLY A 125 6.75 -23.53 -14.69
N GLN A 126 6.11 -24.01 -13.61
CA GLN A 126 5.99 -25.45 -13.36
C GLN A 126 4.96 -25.84 -12.29
N LEU A 127 3.86 -25.11 -12.12
CA LEU A 127 2.74 -25.58 -11.27
C LEU A 127 1.41 -25.79 -12.01
N PHE A 128 1.26 -25.32 -13.25
CA PHE A 128 0.05 -25.56 -14.04
C PHE A 128 0.23 -26.49 -15.26
N GLY A 129 1.47 -26.86 -15.61
CA GLY A 129 1.75 -27.69 -16.79
C GLY A 129 2.00 -29.18 -16.52
N LYS A 130 2.00 -29.63 -15.24
CA LYS A 130 2.45 -30.99 -14.88
C LYS A 130 1.34 -31.96 -14.47
N LYS A 131 0.07 -31.66 -14.76
CA LYS A 131 -1.06 -32.57 -14.47
C LYS A 131 -2.12 -32.66 -15.57
N LEU A 132 -1.72 -32.60 -16.83
CA LEU A 132 -2.43 -33.27 -17.91
C LEU A 132 -1.42 -34.06 -18.72
N GLY A 133 -0.86 -35.08 -18.07
CA GLY A 133 -0.28 -36.22 -18.77
C GLY A 133 -1.39 -36.95 -19.51
N LEU A 134 -1.85 -36.38 -20.63
CA LEU A 134 -2.48 -37.13 -21.72
C LEU A 134 -1.36 -37.88 -22.43
N ARG A 135 -0.83 -38.88 -21.75
CA ARG A 135 0.07 -39.89 -22.30
C ARG A 135 -0.69 -41.20 -22.27
N SER A 136 -0.68 -41.86 -23.42
CA SER A 136 -1.25 -43.17 -23.72
C SER A 136 -2.72 -43.12 -24.15
N THR A 137 -3.13 -43.58 -25.32
CA THR A 137 -2.56 -44.68 -26.10
C THR A 137 -2.85 -44.47 -27.59
N ARG A 138 -1.79 -44.26 -28.38
CA ARG A 138 -1.81 -44.47 -29.82
C ARG A 138 -1.84 -45.99 -30.02
N GLN A 139 -3.04 -46.58 -30.04
CA GLN A 139 -3.23 -47.98 -30.37
C GLN A 139 -3.16 -48.11 -31.90
N SER A 140 -1.93 -48.16 -32.41
CA SER A 140 -1.65 -48.70 -33.74
C SER A 140 -1.95 -50.19 -33.68
N ARG A 141 -3.16 -50.58 -34.08
CA ARG A 141 -3.48 -51.98 -34.34
C ARG A 141 -3.16 -52.23 -35.80
N ASP A 142 -1.95 -52.69 -36.03
CA ASP A 142 -1.64 -53.51 -37.20
C ASP A 142 -2.62 -54.69 -37.23
N THR A 143 -3.41 -54.77 -38.28
CA THR A 143 -4.05 -56.01 -38.72
C THR A 143 -3.56 -56.28 -40.13
N SER A 144 -2.35 -56.85 -40.20
CA SER A 144 -1.86 -57.60 -41.34
C SER A 144 -1.78 -59.07 -40.92
N GLY A 145 -2.51 -59.93 -41.62
CA GLY A 145 -2.36 -61.39 -41.54
C GLY A 145 -3.66 -62.15 -41.27
N GLN A 146 -4.47 -62.37 -42.31
CA GLN A 146 -4.62 -63.66 -43.02
C GLN A 146 -5.77 -63.57 -44.03
#